data_AF-R1ER54-F1
#
_entry.id   AF-R1ER54-F1
#
_cell.length_a   1.000
_cell.length_b   1.000
_cell.length_c   1.000
_cell.angle_alpha   90.00
_cell.angle_beta   90.00
_cell.angle_gamma   90.00
#
_symmetry.space_group_name_H-M   'P 1'
#
loop_
_entity.id
_entity.type
_entity.pdbx_description
1 polymer ?
#
loop_
_entity_poly.entity_id
_entity_poly.type
_entity_poly.pdbx_seq_one_letter_code
_entity_poly.pdbx_strand_id
1 'polypeptide(L)'
;MAAPYPVCEEVEPQAAAIEEVETRLNKLGKSKPVDLSAFSWLQWSPPTDSKCGQPTTYTLPLARSGLTAENTIYGQSICPDEINNEKGDLATLMADHWGECFPMGGIGGAPFVGKTGFGAFSHHVPDDGHIIILFGPHIAISDEGELGKYLREGQVHESTACGAVLGAYAACKCGQAGEFDEMDMQQSWLKQRINRRFGEIESSDDQMKALIHVAYEAVKEKLLGIINTDFGSGKLILVGGIQINMPKPWEDHFQPLYYKVHQKGAEPVDILDDMCSF
;
A
#
# COMPACT_ATOMS: atom_id res chain seq x y z
N MET A 1 -26.95 -4.37 -3.17
CA MET A 1 -27.46 -3.08 -3.70
C MET A 1 -26.67 -1.97 -3.05
N ALA A 2 -25.82 -1.29 -3.83
CA ALA A 2 -25.25 0.01 -3.51
C ALA A 2 -25.70 0.96 -4.64
N ALA A 3 -25.82 2.26 -4.37
CA ALA A 3 -26.35 3.21 -5.36
C ALA A 3 -25.37 3.41 -6.53
N PRO A 4 -25.83 3.36 -7.80
CA PRO A 4 -24.96 3.55 -8.95
C PRO A 4 -24.76 5.04 -9.28
N TYR A 5 -23.54 5.41 -9.65
CA TYR A 5 -23.30 6.61 -10.46
C TYR A 5 -23.74 6.35 -11.92
N PRO A 6 -24.28 7.35 -12.65
CA PRO A 6 -24.97 7.11 -13.90
C PRO A 6 -24.02 6.79 -15.06
N VAL A 7 -24.26 5.64 -15.71
CA VAL A 7 -23.73 5.27 -17.04
C VAL A 7 -24.91 4.73 -17.85
N CYS A 8 -24.95 5.01 -19.15
CA CYS A 8 -26.10 4.67 -20.01
C CYS A 8 -26.19 3.16 -20.34
N GLU A 9 -27.44 2.72 -20.56
CA GLU A 9 -27.94 1.39 -20.97
C GLU A 9 -27.24 0.77 -22.21
N GLU A 10 -27.35 -0.52 -22.57
CA GLU A 10 -27.60 -1.85 -21.93
C GLU A 10 -27.53 -2.89 -23.08
N VAL A 11 -26.92 -4.09 -22.90
CA VAL A 11 -27.36 -5.38 -23.52
C VAL A 11 -26.90 -6.56 -22.64
N GLU A 12 -27.75 -7.59 -22.52
CA GLU A 12 -27.74 -8.71 -21.56
C GLU A 12 -27.04 -10.04 -22.03
N PRO A 13 -26.96 -11.12 -21.21
CA PRO A 13 -25.80 -12.03 -21.15
C PRO A 13 -26.04 -13.50 -21.58
N GLN A 14 -25.02 -14.35 -21.41
CA GLN A 14 -25.13 -15.83 -21.33
C GLN A 14 -24.22 -16.40 -20.22
N ALA A 15 -24.55 -17.59 -19.69
CA ALA A 15 -24.02 -18.13 -18.42
C ALA A 15 -23.62 -19.62 -18.48
N ALA A 16 -22.70 -20.07 -17.59
CA ALA A 16 -22.66 -21.43 -17.00
C ALA A 16 -21.56 -21.63 -15.91
N ALA A 17 -21.96 -22.22 -14.76
CA ALA A 17 -21.29 -23.26 -13.92
C ALA A 17 -19.74 -23.27 -13.68
N ILE A 18 -19.19 -23.22 -12.44
CA ILE A 18 -19.09 -24.29 -11.37
C ILE A 18 -17.94 -25.31 -11.66
N GLU A 19 -17.00 -25.72 -10.77
CA GLU A 19 -16.89 -25.72 -9.27
C GLU A 19 -15.42 -25.63 -8.70
N GLU A 20 -15.17 -26.10 -7.47
CA GLU A 20 -13.97 -26.10 -6.57
C GLU A 20 -12.66 -26.84 -6.98
N VAL A 21 -11.53 -26.49 -6.32
CA VAL A 21 -10.68 -27.45 -5.53
C VAL A 21 -9.94 -26.73 -4.36
N GLU A 22 -10.32 -27.01 -3.11
CA GLU A 22 -9.47 -26.78 -1.92
C GLU A 22 -8.55 -28.01 -1.61
N THR A 23 -7.62 -27.83 -0.66
CA THR A 23 -6.79 -28.85 0.05
C THR A 23 -5.46 -29.32 -0.56
N ARG A 24 -4.41 -28.51 -0.31
CA ARG A 24 -2.98 -28.87 -0.16
C ARG A 24 -2.25 -27.56 0.23
N LEU A 25 -1.61 -27.39 1.38
CA LEU A 25 -0.81 -28.30 2.19
C LEU A 25 -0.83 -27.88 3.68
N ASN A 26 -1.32 -28.76 4.55
CA ASN A 26 -1.08 -28.66 5.99
C ASN A 26 0.05 -29.62 6.38
N LYS A 27 0.91 -29.21 7.33
CA LYS A 27 2.05 -29.96 7.94
C LYS A 27 3.41 -29.91 7.20
N LEU A 28 4.38 -29.15 7.73
CA LEU A 28 5.39 -29.63 8.70
C LEU A 28 6.44 -28.54 9.00
N GLY A 29 6.74 -28.32 10.28
CA GLY A 29 7.64 -27.26 10.72
C GLY A 29 9.11 -27.65 10.81
N LYS A 30 9.96 -26.61 10.78
CA LYS A 30 11.29 -26.44 11.41
C LYS A 30 11.72 -25.03 11.03
N SER A 31 12.04 -24.16 11.99
CA SER A 31 12.53 -22.81 11.68
C SER A 31 13.81 -22.92 10.85
N LYS A 32 13.74 -22.41 9.61
CA LYS A 32 14.91 -22.30 8.75
C LYS A 32 15.82 -21.19 9.30
N PRO A 33 17.14 -21.26 9.08
CA PRO A 33 17.98 -20.07 9.23
C PRO A 33 17.39 -18.94 8.37
N VAL A 34 17.33 -17.72 8.92
CA VAL A 34 16.70 -16.57 8.28
C VAL A 34 17.41 -16.24 6.97
N ASP A 35 16.72 -16.45 5.86
CA ASP A 35 17.22 -16.15 4.54
C ASP A 35 16.99 -14.67 4.24
N LEU A 36 18.03 -13.86 4.43
CA LEU A 36 17.99 -12.42 4.15
C LEU A 36 17.91 -12.10 2.65
N SER A 37 18.11 -13.08 1.75
CA SER A 37 17.89 -12.88 0.31
C SER A 37 16.43 -12.68 -0.06
N ALA A 38 15.50 -13.07 0.83
CA ALA A 38 14.13 -12.61 0.79
C ALA A 38 14.10 -11.09 0.57
N PHE A 39 14.80 -10.31 1.39
CA PHE A 39 14.69 -8.86 1.34
C PHE A 39 15.22 -8.17 0.08
N SER A 40 15.93 -8.83 -0.84
CA SER A 40 16.39 -8.22 -2.10
C SER A 40 15.33 -8.29 -3.21
N TRP A 41 14.16 -7.71 -2.95
CA TRP A 41 12.92 -8.00 -3.70
C TRP A 41 12.86 -7.49 -5.15
N LEU A 42 13.73 -6.58 -5.57
CA LEU A 42 13.67 -5.94 -6.89
C LEU A 42 14.81 -6.45 -7.79
N GLN A 43 14.84 -7.76 -8.02
CA GLN A 43 15.79 -8.44 -8.93
C GLN A 43 15.29 -8.56 -10.37
N TRP A 44 14.54 -7.57 -10.84
CA TRP A 44 14.38 -7.39 -12.27
C TRP A 44 14.24 -5.92 -12.65
N SER A 45 14.63 -5.61 -13.89
CA SER A 45 14.49 -4.29 -14.48
C SER A 45 14.03 -4.48 -15.92
N PRO A 46 13.05 -3.68 -16.38
CA PRO A 46 12.74 -3.62 -17.80
C PRO A 46 14.01 -3.28 -18.62
N PRO A 47 14.12 -3.78 -19.87
CA PRO A 47 15.15 -3.33 -20.79
C PRO A 47 15.24 -1.80 -20.83
N THR A 48 16.46 -1.25 -20.88
CA THR A 48 16.70 0.20 -20.76
C THR A 48 16.18 1.03 -21.95
N ASP A 49 15.72 0.35 -23.00
CA ASP A 49 15.03 0.87 -24.18
C ASP A 49 13.49 0.76 -24.10
N SER A 50 12.95 0.15 -23.04
CA SER A 50 11.51 0.12 -22.77
C SER A 50 11.02 1.42 -22.11
N LYS A 51 9.72 1.74 -22.28
CA LYS A 51 9.09 2.93 -21.66
C LYS A 51 9.09 2.93 -20.12
N CYS A 52 9.35 1.78 -19.49
CA CYS A 52 9.20 1.58 -18.05
C CYS A 52 10.54 1.56 -17.28
N GLY A 53 11.69 1.70 -17.95
CA GLY A 53 12.98 1.40 -17.35
C GLY A 53 13.68 2.58 -16.63
N GLN A 54 13.67 2.59 -15.28
CA GLN A 54 14.86 2.89 -14.46
C GLN A 54 14.85 2.06 -13.15
N PRO A 55 16.01 1.59 -12.66
CA PRO A 55 16.09 0.58 -11.60
C PRO A 55 16.18 1.17 -10.19
N THR A 56 15.72 0.40 -9.20
CA THR A 56 16.26 0.40 -7.82
C THR A 56 16.02 -0.97 -7.19
N THR A 57 17.07 -1.70 -6.83
CA THR A 57 16.93 -2.97 -6.09
C THR A 57 16.87 -2.68 -4.59
N TYR A 58 15.68 -2.42 -4.05
CA TYR A 58 15.54 -2.16 -2.61
C TYR A 58 15.76 -3.43 -1.79
N THR A 59 16.75 -3.36 -0.91
CA THR A 59 16.93 -4.35 0.15
C THR A 59 16.53 -3.72 1.47
N LEU A 60 15.55 -4.27 2.18
CA LEU A 60 15.18 -3.82 3.53
C LEU A 60 16.31 -4.19 4.52
N PRO A 61 17.14 -3.23 5.00
CA PRO A 61 18.37 -3.51 5.74
C PRO A 61 18.10 -3.71 7.23
N LEU A 62 17.11 -4.56 7.54
CA LEU A 62 16.59 -4.81 8.89
C LEU A 62 17.63 -5.43 9.83
N ALA A 63 18.67 -6.07 9.28
CA ALA A 63 19.76 -6.70 10.03
C ALA A 63 20.49 -5.77 11.03
N ARG A 64 20.45 -4.43 10.83
CA ARG A 64 21.09 -3.47 11.75
C ARG A 64 20.19 -3.03 12.92
N SER A 65 18.91 -3.37 12.86
CA SER A 65 17.90 -2.83 13.80
C SER A 65 17.53 -3.75 14.96
N GLY A 66 17.90 -5.04 14.89
CA GLY A 66 17.66 -6.04 15.95
C GLY A 66 16.29 -6.73 15.89
N LEU A 67 15.56 -6.53 14.80
CA LEU A 67 14.24 -7.12 14.56
C LEU A 67 14.38 -8.58 14.11
N THR A 68 13.51 -9.44 14.64
CA THR A 68 13.28 -10.82 14.20
C THR A 68 11.77 -11.09 14.17
N ALA A 69 11.33 -12.14 13.48
CA ALA A 69 9.91 -12.51 13.41
C ALA A 69 9.30 -12.82 14.79
N GLU A 70 10.12 -13.23 15.76
CA GLU A 70 9.69 -13.53 17.13
C GLU A 70 9.52 -12.29 18.02
N ASN A 71 10.16 -11.17 17.69
CA ASN A 71 10.14 -9.95 18.51
C ASN A 71 9.43 -8.76 17.83
N THR A 72 8.94 -8.92 16.60
CA THR A 72 8.38 -7.83 15.79
C THR A 72 6.99 -8.19 15.28
N ILE A 73 6.01 -7.28 15.46
CA ILE A 73 4.68 -7.41 14.85
C ILE A 73 4.51 -6.48 13.65
N TYR A 74 3.74 -6.94 12.66
CA TYR A 74 3.54 -6.26 11.39
C TYR A 74 2.15 -5.61 11.27
N GLY A 75 2.12 -4.35 10.84
CA GLY A 75 0.92 -3.61 10.50
C GLY A 75 0.94 -3.13 9.05
N GLN A 76 -0.22 -3.14 8.39
CA GLN A 76 -0.31 -2.81 6.95
C GLN A 76 -1.38 -1.75 6.70
N SER A 77 -0.96 -0.58 6.22
CA SER A 77 -1.85 0.52 5.81
C SER A 77 -1.75 0.75 4.30
N ILE A 78 -2.33 -0.17 3.54
CA ILE A 78 -2.46 -0.07 2.08
C ILE A 78 -3.94 -0.18 1.67
N CYS A 79 -4.21 -0.05 0.38
CA CYS A 79 -5.56 -0.13 -0.17
C CYS A 79 -6.09 -1.58 -0.13
N PRO A 80 -7.38 -1.82 0.19
CA PRO A 80 -7.98 -3.15 0.17
C PRO A 80 -8.26 -3.70 -1.23
N ASP A 81 -7.93 -2.94 -2.28
CA ASP A 81 -7.94 -3.37 -3.67
C ASP A 81 -7.02 -4.59 -3.83
N GLU A 82 -7.54 -5.67 -4.43
CA GLU A 82 -6.97 -7.02 -4.37
C GLU A 82 -5.58 -7.12 -4.98
N ILE A 83 -5.29 -6.28 -5.98
CA ILE A 83 -4.00 -6.22 -6.69
C ILE A 83 -2.83 -5.72 -5.82
N ASN A 84 -3.09 -5.34 -4.56
CA ASN A 84 -2.05 -4.98 -3.60
C ASN A 84 -1.68 -6.13 -2.65
N ASN A 85 -2.35 -7.28 -2.78
CA ASN A 85 -2.17 -8.44 -1.93
C ASN A 85 -2.09 -9.72 -2.78
N GLU A 86 -1.61 -9.61 -4.04
CA GLU A 86 -1.26 -10.77 -4.84
C GLU A 86 -0.04 -11.49 -4.24
N LYS A 87 0.10 -12.77 -4.59
CA LYS A 87 1.15 -13.61 -4.04
C LYS A 87 2.50 -13.26 -4.69
N GLY A 88 3.38 -12.64 -3.92
CA GLY A 88 4.66 -12.11 -4.40
C GLY A 88 4.77 -10.60 -4.25
N ASP A 89 3.68 -9.91 -3.95
CA ASP A 89 3.69 -8.48 -3.63
C ASP A 89 4.39 -8.20 -2.31
N LEU A 90 4.97 -7.00 -2.17
CA LEU A 90 5.64 -6.56 -0.94
C LEU A 90 4.78 -6.78 0.32
N ALA A 91 3.47 -6.57 0.22
CA ALA A 91 2.50 -6.80 1.30
C ALA A 91 2.46 -8.26 1.76
N THR A 92 2.30 -9.20 0.83
CA THR A 92 2.22 -10.64 1.15
C THR A 92 3.57 -11.19 1.61
N LEU A 93 4.66 -10.70 1.02
CA LEU A 93 6.03 -11.04 1.42
C LEU A 93 6.41 -10.53 2.83
N MET A 94 5.95 -9.34 3.21
CA MET A 94 6.13 -8.83 4.57
C MET A 94 5.29 -9.62 5.58
N ALA A 95 4.05 -10.01 5.23
CA ALA A 95 3.28 -10.93 6.06
C ALA A 95 3.97 -12.30 6.20
N ASP A 96 4.39 -12.93 5.10
CA ASP A 96 5.10 -14.21 5.13
C ASP A 96 6.39 -14.18 5.99
N HIS A 97 7.06 -13.02 6.10
CA HIS A 97 8.24 -12.86 6.96
C HIS A 97 7.91 -12.59 8.43
N TRP A 98 7.02 -11.62 8.71
CA TRP A 98 6.73 -11.18 10.08
C TRP A 98 5.60 -11.96 10.77
N GLY A 99 4.91 -12.84 10.03
CA GLY A 99 3.78 -13.61 10.52
C GLY A 99 2.44 -12.90 10.33
N GLU A 100 1.68 -12.71 11.41
CA GLU A 100 0.34 -12.14 11.31
C GLU A 100 0.39 -10.62 11.02
N CYS A 101 -0.45 -10.18 10.08
CA CYS A 101 -0.59 -8.78 9.70
C CYS A 101 -1.79 -8.15 10.40
N PHE A 102 -1.59 -7.01 11.08
CA PHE A 102 -2.69 -6.16 11.54
C PHE A 102 -3.12 -5.19 10.42
N PRO A 103 -4.33 -5.34 9.84
CA PRO A 103 -4.81 -4.44 8.79
C PRO A 103 -5.15 -3.07 9.38
N MET A 104 -4.39 -2.05 9.00
CA MET A 104 -4.58 -0.66 9.44
C MET A 104 -5.30 0.22 8.40
N GLY A 105 -5.22 -0.18 7.13
CA GLY A 105 -5.58 0.63 5.96
C GLY A 105 -7.07 0.79 5.67
N GLY A 106 -7.36 0.93 4.38
CA GLY A 106 -8.67 1.23 3.80
C GLY A 106 -8.47 1.93 2.46
N ILE A 107 -9.53 2.41 1.82
CA ILE A 107 -9.46 2.84 0.42
C ILE A 107 -8.47 4.00 0.22
N GLY A 108 -7.62 3.90 -0.81
CA GLY A 108 -6.50 4.83 -1.03
C GLY A 108 -5.31 4.67 -0.06
N GLY A 109 -5.30 3.65 0.79
CA GLY A 109 -4.16 3.32 1.67
C GLY A 109 -4.11 4.05 3.01
N ALA A 110 -5.09 4.91 3.30
CA ALA A 110 -5.08 5.69 4.53
C ALA A 110 -5.40 4.83 5.77
N PRO A 111 -4.71 5.02 6.91
CA PRO A 111 -4.92 4.18 8.10
C PRO A 111 -6.23 4.51 8.83
N PHE A 112 -7.35 3.92 8.39
CA PHE A 112 -8.68 4.22 8.92
C PHE A 112 -8.96 3.60 10.29
N VAL A 113 -8.15 2.65 10.76
CA VAL A 113 -8.22 2.13 12.14
C VAL A 113 -8.03 3.18 13.23
N GLY A 114 -7.40 4.32 12.88
CA GLY A 114 -7.27 5.47 13.76
C GLY A 114 -6.45 5.23 15.04
N LYS A 115 -6.55 6.16 15.99
CA LYS A 115 -5.84 6.07 17.28
C LYS A 115 -6.24 4.85 18.09
N THR A 116 -7.53 4.49 18.07
CA THR A 116 -8.06 3.33 18.80
C THR A 116 -7.48 2.03 18.27
N GLY A 117 -7.47 1.83 16.94
CA GLY A 117 -6.93 0.62 16.35
C GLY A 117 -5.40 0.54 16.36
N PHE A 118 -4.69 1.68 16.22
CA PHE A 118 -3.24 1.69 16.50
C PHE A 118 -2.96 1.32 17.97
N GLY A 119 -3.74 1.86 18.92
CA GLY A 119 -3.63 1.51 20.32
C GLY A 119 -3.94 0.03 20.60
N ALA A 120 -4.90 -0.58 19.90
CA ALA A 120 -5.14 -2.02 20.00
C ALA A 120 -3.92 -2.81 19.47
N PHE A 121 -3.45 -2.48 18.27
CA PHE A 121 -2.27 -3.09 17.64
C PHE A 121 -1.02 -2.99 18.51
N SER A 122 -0.72 -1.83 19.09
CA SER A 122 0.49 -1.61 19.89
C SER A 122 0.50 -2.36 21.23
N HIS A 123 -0.66 -2.81 21.74
CA HIS A 123 -0.72 -3.70 22.91
C HIS A 123 -0.40 -5.17 22.57
N HIS A 124 -0.32 -5.54 21.29
CA HIS A 124 0.06 -6.90 20.86
C HIS A 124 1.58 -7.08 20.72
N VAL A 125 2.38 -6.03 20.99
CA VAL A 125 3.84 -6.06 20.96
C VAL A 125 4.37 -7.06 21.99
N PRO A 126 5.30 -7.97 21.62
CA PRO A 126 6.05 -8.79 22.57
C PRO A 126 6.78 -7.93 23.61
N ASP A 127 7.07 -8.45 24.80
CA ASP A 127 7.84 -7.70 25.81
C ASP A 127 9.19 -7.22 25.23
N ASP A 128 9.46 -5.90 25.32
CA ASP A 128 10.59 -5.19 24.69
C ASP A 128 10.71 -5.35 23.15
N GLY A 129 9.66 -5.86 22.51
CA GLY A 129 9.52 -6.07 21.07
C GLY A 129 9.28 -4.80 20.26
N HIS A 130 8.98 -4.99 18.98
CA HIS A 130 9.01 -3.93 17.97
C HIS A 130 7.77 -3.95 17.08
N ILE A 131 7.48 -2.82 16.44
CA ILE A 131 6.42 -2.67 15.45
C ILE A 131 7.08 -2.30 14.11
N ILE A 132 6.68 -2.96 13.03
CA ILE A 132 6.95 -2.49 11.67
C ILE A 132 5.63 -2.24 10.92
N ILE A 133 5.52 -1.10 10.25
CA ILE A 133 4.33 -0.71 9.48
C ILE A 133 4.72 -0.45 8.02
N LEU A 134 4.12 -1.21 7.08
CA LEU A 134 4.10 -0.85 5.66
C LEU A 134 2.91 0.09 5.41
N PHE A 135 3.13 1.21 4.72
CA PHE A 135 2.04 2.12 4.36
C PHE A 135 2.23 2.82 3.03
N GLY A 136 1.11 3.13 2.37
CA GLY A 136 1.12 3.88 1.12
C GLY A 136 -0.18 3.77 0.35
N PRO A 137 -0.46 4.73 -0.56
CA PRO A 137 -1.41 4.51 -1.64
C PRO A 137 -0.77 3.59 -2.70
N HIS A 138 -1.56 3.23 -3.72
CA HIS A 138 -1.07 2.51 -4.89
C HIS A 138 -1.50 3.18 -6.19
N ILE A 139 -0.80 2.90 -7.28
CA ILE A 139 -1.18 3.29 -8.64
C ILE A 139 -0.76 2.17 -9.61
N ALA A 140 -1.62 1.84 -10.55
CA ALA A 140 -1.31 0.86 -11.59
C ALA A 140 -0.68 1.51 -12.83
N ILE A 141 0.00 0.70 -13.62
CA ILE A 141 0.47 1.02 -14.98
C ILE A 141 -0.14 -0.02 -15.94
N SER A 142 -0.69 0.40 -17.07
CA SER A 142 -1.15 -0.52 -18.12
C SER A 142 -0.03 -1.07 -19.00
N ASP A 143 -0.32 -2.06 -19.84
CA ASP A 143 0.62 -2.58 -20.86
C ASP A 143 1.08 -1.49 -21.85
N GLU A 144 0.24 -0.48 -22.13
CA GLU A 144 0.58 0.68 -22.96
C GLU A 144 1.45 1.73 -22.23
N GLY A 145 1.52 1.64 -20.90
CA GLY A 145 2.19 2.59 -20.00
C GLY A 145 1.28 3.69 -19.43
N GLU A 146 -0.05 3.50 -19.41
CA GLU A 146 -0.97 4.50 -18.85
C GLU A 146 -1.05 4.40 -17.31
N LEU A 147 -0.87 5.53 -16.63
CA LEU A 147 -0.99 5.61 -15.17
C LEU A 147 -2.46 5.56 -14.71
N GLY A 148 -2.71 4.76 -13.68
CA GLY A 148 -4.03 4.63 -13.05
C GLY A 148 -4.93 3.55 -13.67
N LYS A 149 -4.39 2.71 -14.56
CA LYS A 149 -5.11 1.68 -15.33
C LYS A 149 -4.58 0.27 -15.05
N TYR A 150 -5.49 -0.70 -14.96
CA TYR A 150 -5.14 -2.10 -14.77
C TYR A 150 -6.18 -3.04 -15.41
N LEU A 151 -5.71 -4.09 -16.10
CA LEU A 151 -6.55 -5.16 -16.62
C LEU A 151 -6.62 -6.31 -15.60
N ARG A 152 -7.71 -6.38 -14.83
CA ARG A 152 -7.87 -7.39 -13.77
C ARG A 152 -8.20 -8.76 -14.36
N GLU A 153 -7.86 -9.82 -13.62
CA GLU A 153 -8.17 -11.18 -14.03
C GLU A 153 -9.68 -11.39 -14.22
N GLY A 154 -10.07 -11.97 -15.37
CA GLY A 154 -11.47 -12.13 -15.76
C GLY A 154 -12.14 -10.88 -16.38
N GLN A 155 -11.46 -9.74 -16.50
CA GLN A 155 -11.97 -8.56 -17.22
C GLN A 155 -11.53 -8.55 -18.70
N VAL A 156 -12.32 -7.89 -19.55
CA VAL A 156 -12.03 -7.67 -20.99
C VAL A 156 -11.54 -6.24 -21.25
N HIS A 157 -11.72 -5.35 -20.29
CA HIS A 157 -11.39 -3.93 -20.35
C HIS A 157 -10.74 -3.51 -19.04
N GLU A 158 -9.84 -2.54 -19.12
CA GLU A 158 -9.17 -2.00 -17.95
C GLU A 158 -10.13 -1.27 -17.00
N SER A 159 -9.84 -1.38 -15.71
CA SER A 159 -10.46 -0.57 -14.66
C SER A 159 -9.44 0.38 -14.03
N THR A 160 -9.90 1.22 -13.11
CA THR A 160 -9.03 2.19 -12.42
C THR A 160 -8.34 1.58 -11.21
N ALA A 161 -7.07 1.98 -10.99
CA ALA A 161 -6.27 1.53 -9.86
C ALA A 161 -5.21 2.61 -9.49
N CYS A 162 -5.25 3.25 -8.32
CA CYS A 162 -6.24 3.13 -7.25
C CYS A 162 -7.59 3.79 -7.62
N GLY A 163 -8.66 3.00 -7.77
CA GLY A 163 -9.99 3.51 -8.11
C GLY A 163 -10.53 4.54 -7.11
N ALA A 164 -10.18 4.44 -5.83
CA ALA A 164 -10.56 5.42 -4.81
C ALA A 164 -9.87 6.77 -5.00
N VAL A 165 -8.55 6.78 -5.25
CA VAL A 165 -7.78 8.02 -5.48
C VAL A 165 -8.24 8.71 -6.78
N LEU A 166 -8.38 7.94 -7.87
CA LEU A 166 -8.88 8.47 -9.14
C LEU A 166 -10.33 8.96 -9.04
N GLY A 167 -11.21 8.23 -8.35
CA GLY A 167 -12.60 8.65 -8.12
C GLY A 167 -12.72 9.91 -7.26
N ALA A 168 -11.86 10.07 -6.25
CA ALA A 168 -11.82 11.28 -5.42
C ALA A 168 -11.31 12.49 -6.23
N TYR A 169 -10.32 12.29 -7.10
CA TYR A 169 -9.84 13.32 -8.03
C TYR A 169 -10.88 13.72 -9.08
N ALA A 170 -11.60 12.75 -9.65
CA ALA A 170 -12.73 13.01 -10.55
C ALA A 170 -13.84 13.82 -9.85
N ALA A 171 -14.18 13.47 -8.61
CA ALA A 171 -15.12 14.26 -7.81
C ALA A 171 -14.62 15.70 -7.56
N CYS A 172 -13.32 15.92 -7.38
CA CYS A 172 -12.74 17.28 -7.31
C CYS A 172 -12.91 18.04 -8.64
N LYS A 173 -12.60 17.41 -9.79
CA LYS A 173 -12.83 17.99 -11.14
C LYS A 173 -14.29 18.36 -11.39
N CYS A 174 -15.24 17.61 -10.84
CA CYS A 174 -16.67 17.90 -10.93
C CYS A 174 -17.22 18.84 -9.85
N GLY A 175 -16.39 19.35 -8.93
CA GLY A 175 -16.82 20.21 -7.81
C GLY A 175 -17.59 19.48 -6.69
N GLN A 176 -17.58 18.14 -6.70
CA GLN A 176 -18.33 17.26 -5.80
C GLN A 176 -17.55 16.80 -4.56
N ALA A 177 -16.38 17.40 -4.28
CA ALA A 177 -15.54 17.03 -3.13
C ALA A 177 -15.99 17.60 -1.78
N GLY A 178 -17.07 18.40 -1.75
CA GLY A 178 -17.50 19.17 -0.57
C GLY A 178 -18.36 18.39 0.44
N GLU A 179 -19.13 17.39 0.01
CA GLU A 179 -20.09 16.70 0.89
C GLU A 179 -19.45 15.51 1.62
N PHE A 180 -19.73 15.44 2.92
CA PHE A 180 -19.38 14.30 3.76
C PHE A 180 -20.56 13.34 3.83
N ASP A 181 -20.37 12.13 3.34
CA ASP A 181 -21.31 11.02 3.48
C ASP A 181 -20.81 10.09 4.59
N GLU A 182 -21.68 9.78 5.55
CA GLU A 182 -21.39 8.88 6.66
C GLU A 182 -21.22 7.43 6.19
N MET A 183 -21.93 7.01 5.15
CA MET A 183 -21.84 5.67 4.56
C MET A 183 -20.64 5.52 3.62
N ASP A 184 -20.08 6.63 3.13
CA ASP A 184 -18.91 6.71 2.24
C ASP A 184 -17.75 7.50 2.89
N MET A 185 -17.64 7.41 4.23
CA MET A 185 -16.76 8.27 5.03
C MET A 185 -15.27 8.21 4.65
N GLN A 186 -14.79 7.06 4.16
CA GLN A 186 -13.39 6.92 3.73
C GLN A 186 -13.12 7.72 2.44
N GLN A 187 -14.04 7.65 1.48
CA GLN A 187 -13.91 8.35 0.21
C GLN A 187 -14.21 9.84 0.39
N SER A 188 -15.16 10.24 1.24
CA SER A 188 -15.35 11.65 1.59
C SER A 188 -14.13 12.24 2.33
N TRP A 189 -13.40 11.45 3.14
CA TRP A 189 -12.10 11.89 3.66
C TRP A 189 -11.07 12.08 2.52
N LEU A 190 -11.00 11.15 1.57
CA LEU A 190 -10.05 11.21 0.44
C LEU A 190 -10.34 12.37 -0.52
N LYS A 191 -11.62 12.57 -0.89
CA LYS A 191 -12.16 13.75 -1.60
C LYS A 191 -11.64 15.04 -0.95
N GLN A 192 -11.88 15.21 0.36
CA GLN A 192 -11.46 16.41 1.10
C GLN A 192 -9.92 16.61 1.14
N ARG A 193 -9.14 15.53 1.16
CA ARG A 193 -7.67 15.61 1.19
C ARG A 193 -7.09 16.02 -0.16
N ILE A 194 -7.56 15.40 -1.24
CA ILE A 194 -7.14 15.74 -2.62
C ILE A 194 -7.60 17.16 -2.97
N ASN A 195 -8.84 17.54 -2.62
CA ASN A 195 -9.39 18.87 -2.93
C ASN A 195 -8.55 20.03 -2.36
N ARG A 196 -7.93 19.85 -1.18
CA ARG A 196 -7.03 20.87 -0.57
C ARG A 196 -5.80 21.19 -1.40
N ARG A 197 -5.34 20.26 -2.24
CA ARG A 197 -4.18 20.41 -3.13
C ARG A 197 -4.57 20.27 -4.61
N PHE A 198 -5.86 20.40 -4.93
CA PHE A 198 -6.36 20.21 -6.29
C PHE A 198 -5.72 21.18 -7.31
N GLY A 199 -5.55 22.45 -6.94
CA GLY A 199 -4.87 23.43 -7.81
C GLY A 199 -3.40 23.11 -8.08
N GLU A 200 -2.71 22.43 -7.15
CA GLU A 200 -1.33 21.95 -7.35
C GLU A 200 -1.31 20.81 -8.37
N ILE A 201 -2.23 19.84 -8.23
CA ILE A 201 -2.38 18.71 -9.15
C ILE A 201 -2.70 19.20 -10.56
N GLU A 202 -3.69 20.08 -10.71
CA GLU A 202 -4.11 20.57 -12.04
C GLU A 202 -3.01 21.38 -12.76
N SER A 203 -2.14 22.06 -11.99
CA SER A 203 -1.04 22.86 -12.53
C SER A 203 0.26 22.08 -12.79
N SER A 204 0.28 20.77 -12.51
CA SER A 204 1.46 19.93 -12.73
C SER A 204 1.54 19.44 -14.18
N ASP A 205 2.77 19.35 -14.71
CA ASP A 205 3.05 18.73 -16.02
C ASP A 205 2.61 17.26 -16.08
N ASP A 206 2.60 16.56 -14.94
CA ASP A 206 2.13 15.19 -14.79
C ASP A 206 1.11 15.12 -13.63
N GLN A 207 -0.17 15.33 -13.99
CA GLN A 207 -1.28 15.35 -13.04
C GLN A 207 -1.44 14.02 -12.28
N MET A 208 -1.15 12.87 -12.91
CA MET A 208 -1.31 11.55 -12.28
C MET A 208 -0.22 11.28 -11.26
N LYS A 209 1.03 11.65 -11.57
CA LYS A 209 2.14 11.62 -10.62
C LYS A 209 1.93 12.59 -9.46
N ALA A 210 1.47 13.82 -9.74
CA ALA A 210 1.14 14.78 -8.70
C ALA A 210 0.02 14.27 -7.77
N LEU A 211 -1.03 13.68 -8.34
CA LEU A 211 -2.15 13.08 -7.60
C LEU A 211 -1.68 11.98 -6.64
N ILE A 212 -0.88 11.01 -7.10
CA ILE A 212 -0.45 9.91 -6.24
C ILE A 212 0.51 10.37 -5.13
N HIS A 213 1.38 11.36 -5.39
CA HIS A 213 2.19 11.99 -4.34
C HIS A 213 1.34 12.79 -3.33
N VAL A 214 0.28 13.50 -3.77
CA VAL A 214 -0.67 14.17 -2.87
C VAL A 214 -1.41 13.15 -1.99
N ALA A 215 -1.84 12.01 -2.57
CA ALA A 215 -2.44 10.92 -1.81
C ALA A 215 -1.46 10.33 -0.78
N TYR A 216 -0.21 10.11 -1.18
CA TYR A 216 0.85 9.62 -0.28
C TYR A 216 1.09 10.55 0.91
N GLU A 217 1.22 11.86 0.68
CA GLU A 217 1.36 12.85 1.76
C GLU A 217 0.16 12.82 2.71
N ALA A 218 -1.07 12.71 2.19
CA ALA A 218 -2.27 12.59 3.02
C ALA A 218 -2.33 11.31 3.86
N VAL A 219 -1.89 10.16 3.31
CA VAL A 219 -1.76 8.88 4.03
C VAL A 219 -0.70 9.01 5.13
N LYS A 220 0.48 9.55 4.80
CA LYS A 220 1.59 9.78 5.75
C LYS A 220 1.19 10.70 6.90
N GLU A 221 0.57 11.85 6.60
CA GLU A 221 0.00 12.76 7.61
C GLU A 221 -0.96 12.04 8.55
N LYS A 222 -1.87 11.22 8.02
CA LYS A 222 -2.85 10.48 8.83
C LYS A 222 -2.16 9.44 9.71
N LEU A 223 -1.17 8.72 9.20
CA LEU A 223 -0.40 7.73 9.98
C LEU A 223 0.35 8.40 11.13
N LEU A 224 1.16 9.42 10.83
CA LEU A 224 1.91 10.17 11.84
C LEU A 224 1.01 10.82 12.90
N GLY A 225 -0.24 11.14 12.54
CA GLY A 225 -1.26 11.67 13.46
C GLY A 225 -1.96 10.63 14.36
N ILE A 226 -1.76 9.32 14.15
CA ILE A 226 -2.40 8.25 14.95
C ILE A 226 -1.41 7.39 15.75
N ILE A 227 -0.16 7.27 15.29
CA ILE A 227 0.89 6.48 15.94
C ILE A 227 1.41 7.16 17.23
N ASN A 228 2.05 6.37 18.07
CA ASN A 228 2.87 6.82 19.20
C ASN A 228 3.93 5.74 19.52
N THR A 229 4.78 5.99 20.52
CA THR A 229 5.81 5.05 21.00
C THR A 229 5.56 4.60 22.44
N ASP A 230 4.31 4.62 22.90
CA ASP A 230 3.89 4.27 24.27
C ASP A 230 3.58 2.77 24.43
N PHE A 231 4.45 1.91 23.89
CA PHE A 231 4.33 0.44 23.94
C PHE A 231 5.56 -0.28 24.54
N GLY A 232 6.43 0.46 25.25
CA GLY A 232 7.58 -0.10 25.96
C GLY A 232 8.90 0.59 25.59
N SER A 233 10.00 -0.17 25.63
CA SER A 233 11.34 0.28 25.18
C SER A 233 11.53 0.18 23.65
N GLY A 234 10.59 -0.49 22.98
CA GLY A 234 10.64 -0.91 21.59
C GLY A 234 10.74 0.21 20.55
N LYS A 235 11.00 -0.23 19.32
CA LYS A 235 11.10 0.63 18.13
C LYS A 235 9.83 0.52 17.30
N LEU A 236 9.40 1.64 16.72
CA LEU A 236 8.38 1.71 15.68
C LEU A 236 9.07 2.03 14.34
N ILE A 237 9.07 1.08 13.41
CA ILE A 237 9.69 1.19 12.10
C ILE A 237 8.57 1.47 11.10
N LEU A 238 8.69 2.55 10.34
CA LEU A 238 7.69 2.92 9.33
C LEU A 238 8.32 2.82 7.94
N VAL A 239 7.76 1.97 7.09
CA VAL A 239 8.10 1.80 5.67
C VAL A 239 6.98 2.43 4.84
N GLY A 240 7.22 3.64 4.36
CA GLY A 240 6.27 4.46 3.61
C GLY A 240 6.68 4.63 2.16
N GLY A 241 5.72 4.51 1.25
CA GLY A 241 5.97 4.67 -0.18
C GLY A 241 4.72 4.68 -1.03
N ILE A 242 4.90 4.44 -2.32
CA ILE A 242 3.83 4.23 -3.30
C ILE A 242 4.01 2.82 -3.86
N GLN A 243 2.98 1.97 -3.76
CA GLN A 243 2.94 0.70 -4.49
C GLN A 243 2.57 0.97 -5.96
N ILE A 244 3.25 0.29 -6.87
CA ILE A 244 3.09 0.44 -8.31
C ILE A 244 2.68 -0.92 -8.86
N ASN A 245 1.42 -1.06 -9.23
CA ASN A 245 0.89 -2.34 -9.71
C ASN A 245 1.18 -2.51 -11.20
N MET A 246 1.79 -3.64 -11.56
CA MET A 246 2.31 -3.88 -12.91
C MET A 246 1.46 -4.94 -13.65
N PRO A 247 1.30 -4.84 -14.98
CA PRO A 247 0.52 -5.80 -15.74
C PRO A 247 1.32 -7.11 -15.86
N LYS A 248 0.65 -8.26 -15.97
CA LYS A 248 1.34 -9.56 -16.12
C LYS A 248 2.08 -9.58 -17.48
N PRO A 249 3.36 -10.03 -17.56
CA PRO A 249 4.11 -10.80 -16.56
C PRO A 249 5.10 -9.96 -15.72
N TRP A 250 4.97 -8.64 -15.68
CA TRP A 250 5.85 -7.75 -14.94
C TRP A 250 5.55 -7.85 -13.43
N GLU A 251 6.58 -7.79 -12.59
CA GLU A 251 6.44 -7.82 -11.13
C GLU A 251 6.10 -6.44 -10.57
N ASP A 252 5.28 -6.40 -9.52
CA ASP A 252 4.92 -5.17 -8.81
C ASP A 252 6.16 -4.43 -8.27
N HIS A 253 6.07 -3.10 -8.18
CA HIS A 253 7.15 -2.26 -7.67
C HIS A 253 6.69 -1.45 -6.45
N PHE A 254 7.64 -0.98 -5.65
CA PHE A 254 7.38 -0.08 -4.53
C PHE A 254 8.39 1.06 -4.54
N GLN A 255 7.92 2.30 -4.55
CA GLN A 255 8.75 3.50 -4.42
C GLN A 255 8.79 3.92 -2.94
N PRO A 256 9.85 3.62 -2.17
CA PRO A 256 10.00 4.09 -0.80
C PRO A 256 10.25 5.60 -0.78
N LEU A 257 9.51 6.28 0.07
CA LEU A 257 9.53 7.74 0.26
C LEU A 257 9.65 8.15 1.73
N TYR A 258 9.68 7.17 2.64
CA TYR A 258 9.88 7.35 4.08
C TYR A 258 10.32 6.04 4.68
N TYR A 259 11.49 5.97 5.29
CA TYR A 259 11.90 4.80 6.05
C TYR A 259 12.61 5.24 7.32
N LYS A 260 11.87 5.25 8.44
CA LYS A 260 12.37 5.82 9.70
C LYS A 260 12.10 4.93 10.90
N VAL A 261 13.03 5.00 11.86
CA VAL A 261 12.93 4.35 13.17
C VAL A 261 12.53 5.40 14.20
N HIS A 262 11.39 5.19 14.84
CA HIS A 262 10.87 5.98 15.95
C HIS A 262 11.10 5.23 17.26
N GLN A 263 11.53 5.94 18.30
CA GLN A 263 11.69 5.38 19.65
C GLN A 263 11.32 6.44 20.70
N LYS A 264 10.80 5.99 21.84
CA LYS A 264 10.32 6.88 22.91
C LYS A 264 11.47 7.75 23.45
N GLY A 265 11.29 9.08 23.39
CA GLY A 265 12.27 10.06 23.88
C GLY A 265 13.45 10.33 22.94
N ALA A 266 13.43 9.82 21.71
CA ALA A 266 14.43 10.09 20.68
C ALA A 266 13.79 10.70 19.42
N GLU A 267 14.55 11.53 18.71
CA GLU A 267 14.14 12.01 17.38
C GLU A 267 14.12 10.84 16.37
N PRO A 268 13.16 10.79 15.42
CA PRO A 268 13.10 9.72 14.44
C PRO A 268 14.34 9.67 13.54
N VAL A 269 15.00 8.53 13.50
CA VAL A 269 16.19 8.31 12.67
C VAL A 269 15.76 7.94 11.26
N ASP A 270 16.21 8.71 10.28
CA ASP A 270 16.03 8.38 8.86
C ASP A 270 17.05 7.33 8.42
N ILE A 271 16.56 6.27 7.77
CA ILE A 271 17.36 5.16 7.25
C ILE A 271 16.96 4.82 5.79
N LEU A 272 16.29 5.75 5.09
CA LEU A 272 15.89 5.57 3.69
C LEU A 272 17.09 5.32 2.77
N ASP A 273 18.21 6.01 2.98
CA ASP A 273 19.42 5.82 2.18
C ASP A 273 20.03 4.41 2.33
N ASP A 274 19.83 3.73 3.47
CA ASP A 274 20.29 2.35 3.68
C ASP A 274 19.52 1.36 2.76
N MET A 275 18.31 1.68 2.28
CA MET A 275 17.59 0.85 1.28
C MET A 275 18.20 0.93 -0.13
N CYS A 276 18.85 2.06 -0.44
CA CYS A 276 19.38 2.39 -1.77
C CYS A 276 20.85 2.00 -1.96
N SER A 277 21.49 1.44 -0.93
CA SER A 277 22.96 1.39 -0.80
C SER A 277 23.55 -0.03 -0.91
N PHE A 278 23.36 -0.70 -2.05
CA PHE A 278 24.10 -1.93 -2.44
C PHE A 278 24.39 -1.97 -3.94
#